data_AF-A0A7V7B2Y5-F1
#
_entry.id   AF-A0A7V7B2Y5-F1
#
_cell.length_a   1.000
_cell.length_b   1.000
_cell.length_c   1.000
_cell.angle_alpha   90.00
_cell.angle_beta   90.00
_cell.angle_gamma   90.00
#
_symmetry.space_group_name_H-M   'P 1'
#
loop_
_entity.id
_entity.type
_entity.pdbx_description
1 polymer ?
#
loop_
_entity_poly.entity_id
_entity_poly.type
_entity_poly.pdbx_seq_one_letter_code
_entity_poly.pdbx_strand_id
1 'polypeptide(L)'
;MEKERFEQLEERVRQLEREVELLKQQQGMKYRFSMSSKSVSDPKIPKENRQIETNEKPVPVKESDPVDWEHLIGRVWLPRIFIFVLLMGLVWGFKVAVDYGILTEPIRVVLGFSVAVGLYFLGEGQLKNGRLSLGKSLLVGTIGMLILTTFAMNVLYGMVPTIVAFSLNIIWVAFGLFLAYRHQSQVIAILMAFVGYLIPFLVAGSGNILGAVIYEMVFYAVLVYYSIHRGFKELFYVAAVLLHVVYVVFMIGNLLNDQHVMKVMALGAIVQHAIIFYAVYRVKFNKMFPIPLLFTSFIATTIWVKLCTLQDDYLYVSYLIVVFLGYALVVYLKKKMDRTDFISVALSISTFAVFLLLFQTFRNDGNVLTASFLLEGILALYLGFRFKAAFQKVTGAFVYFAGMIKVQTTNIFEIMSLETFVWIFFILTLYGLIYYFFHKRFS
;
A
#
# COMPACT_ATOMS: atom_id res chain seq x y z
N MET A 1 41.23 -64.99 5.33
CA MET A 1 41.06 -63.63 4.78
C MET A 1 39.63 -63.33 4.31
N GLU A 2 38.90 -64.24 3.64
CA GLU A 2 37.51 -63.92 3.21
C GLU A 2 36.46 -63.99 4.33
N LYS A 3 36.58 -64.92 5.28
CA LYS A 3 35.62 -65.05 6.40
C LYS A 3 35.63 -63.85 7.37
N GLU A 4 36.80 -63.37 7.79
CA GLU A 4 36.92 -62.19 8.66
C GLU A 4 36.37 -60.92 8.00
N ARG A 5 36.53 -60.80 6.68
CA ARG A 5 36.02 -59.66 5.91
C ARG A 5 34.50 -59.69 5.83
N PHE A 6 33.91 -60.89 5.76
CA PHE A 6 32.47 -61.09 5.75
C PHE A 6 31.84 -60.78 7.11
N GLU A 7 32.47 -61.21 8.21
CA GLU A 7 32.01 -60.90 9.56
C GLU A 7 32.08 -59.39 9.87
N GLN A 8 33.15 -58.71 9.46
CA GLN A 8 33.27 -57.24 9.60
C GLN A 8 32.23 -56.47 8.75
N LEU A 9 31.83 -57.02 7.60
CA LEU A 9 30.77 -56.44 6.77
C LEU A 9 29.41 -56.61 7.44
N GLU A 10 29.12 -57.78 8.00
CA GLU A 10 27.86 -58.06 8.70
C GLU A 10 27.68 -57.20 9.97
N GLU A 11 28.78 -56.95 10.69
CA GLU A 11 28.76 -56.09 11.87
C GLU A 11 28.54 -54.62 11.50
N ARG A 12 29.16 -54.15 10.40
CA ARG A 12 28.92 -52.80 9.85
C ARG A 12 27.50 -52.60 9.35
N VAL A 13 26.91 -53.61 8.69
CA VAL A 13 25.51 -53.53 8.23
C VAL A 13 24.57 -53.43 9.42
N ARG A 14 24.77 -54.24 10.48
CA ARG A 14 23.98 -54.16 11.72
C ARG A 14 24.14 -52.84 12.48
N GLN A 15 25.30 -52.19 12.35
CA GLN A 15 25.52 -50.87 12.95
C GLN A 15 24.81 -49.76 12.16
N LEU A 16 24.87 -49.83 10.82
CA LEU A 16 24.20 -48.90 9.93
C LEU A 16 22.67 -49.00 10.02
N GLU A 17 22.11 -50.20 10.11
CA GLU A 17 20.66 -50.39 10.30
C GLU A 17 20.15 -49.74 11.58
N ARG A 18 20.91 -49.86 12.68
CA ARG A 18 20.60 -49.17 13.95
C ARG A 18 20.69 -47.64 13.82
N GLU A 19 21.68 -47.11 13.11
CA GLU A 19 21.78 -45.66 12.86
C GLU A 19 20.62 -45.14 12.00
N VAL A 20 20.19 -45.89 10.98
CA VAL A 20 19.02 -45.53 10.15
C VAL A 20 17.74 -45.55 10.97
N GLU A 21 17.58 -46.51 11.88
CA GLU A 21 16.40 -46.60 12.74
C GLU A 21 16.33 -45.41 13.73
N LEU A 22 17.46 -45.02 14.32
CA LEU A 22 17.59 -43.82 15.16
C LEU A 22 17.30 -42.53 14.38
N LEU A 23 17.75 -42.43 13.13
CA LEU A 23 17.49 -41.27 12.26
C LEU A 23 16.01 -41.18 11.83
N LYS A 24 15.36 -42.32 11.55
CA LYS A 24 13.92 -42.35 11.28
C LYS A 24 13.11 -41.92 12.50
N GLN A 25 13.52 -42.29 13.71
CA GLN A 25 12.90 -41.83 14.95
C GLN A 25 13.07 -40.31 15.15
N GLN A 26 14.26 -39.75 14.86
CA GLN A 26 14.49 -38.31 14.91
C GLN A 26 13.68 -37.53 13.85
N GLN A 27 13.54 -38.05 12.63
CA GLN A 27 12.70 -37.42 11.60
C GLN A 27 11.20 -37.48 11.94
N GLY A 28 10.74 -38.58 12.55
CA GLY A 28 9.38 -38.70 13.08
C GLY A 28 9.08 -37.67 14.18
N MET A 29 10.05 -37.37 15.05
CA MET A 29 9.93 -36.29 16.05
C MET A 29 9.96 -34.90 15.41
N LYS A 30 10.76 -34.68 14.37
CA LYS A 30 10.87 -33.38 13.67
C LYS A 30 9.58 -33.01 12.93
N TYR A 31 8.84 -33.99 12.42
CA TYR A 31 7.51 -33.78 11.82
C TYR A 31 6.41 -33.49 12.84
N ARG A 32 6.48 -34.07 14.05
CA ARG A 32 5.56 -33.77 15.14
C ARG A 32 5.79 -32.39 15.77
N PHE A 33 7.04 -31.90 15.78
CA PHE A 33 7.38 -30.58 16.32
C PHE A 33 7.06 -29.42 15.33
N SER A 34 7.12 -29.68 14.02
CA SER A 34 6.85 -28.68 12.97
C SER A 34 5.38 -28.24 12.88
N MET A 35 4.43 -29.05 13.37
CA MET A 35 3.00 -28.68 13.40
C MET A 35 2.62 -27.81 14.61
N SER A 36 3.55 -27.54 15.53
CA SER A 36 3.32 -26.81 16.78
C SER A 36 4.38 -25.75 17.08
N SER A 37 4.69 -24.85 16.14
CA SER A 37 5.13 -23.49 16.51
C SER A 37 4.95 -22.51 15.35
N LYS A 38 4.00 -21.59 15.52
CA LYS A 38 3.85 -20.42 14.66
C LYS A 38 4.02 -19.21 15.58
N SER A 39 5.23 -18.67 15.68
CA SER A 39 5.50 -17.39 16.37
C SER A 39 6.95 -16.91 16.17
N VAL A 40 7.08 -15.77 15.48
CA VAL A 40 8.04 -14.65 15.74
C VAL A 40 9.43 -14.64 15.05
N SER A 41 9.53 -13.66 14.12
CA SER A 41 10.59 -12.70 13.73
C SER A 41 12.07 -13.07 13.50
N ASP A 42 12.51 -12.76 12.26
CA ASP A 42 13.80 -12.22 11.71
C ASP A 42 14.99 -11.89 12.66
N PRO A 43 16.28 -11.91 12.20
CA PRO A 43 16.74 -11.25 10.96
C PRO A 43 17.91 -11.87 10.13
N LYS A 44 18.02 -11.36 8.88
CA LYS A 44 19.08 -11.43 7.85
C LYS A 44 20.54 -11.42 8.34
N ILE A 45 21.42 -12.23 7.71
CA ILE A 45 22.73 -11.84 7.09
C ILE A 45 23.09 -12.87 5.95
N PRO A 46 24.16 -12.73 5.13
CA PRO A 46 24.12 -12.41 3.71
C PRO A 46 24.56 -13.57 2.76
N LYS A 47 24.28 -13.40 1.46
CA LYS A 47 24.78 -14.26 0.39
C LYS A 47 26.29 -14.07 0.21
N GLU A 48 27.06 -15.14 0.37
CA GLU A 48 28.44 -15.21 -0.09
C GLU A 48 28.63 -16.39 -1.05
N ASN A 49 29.26 -16.04 -2.16
CA ASN A 49 29.60 -16.86 -3.30
C ASN A 49 30.87 -17.64 -2.95
N ARG A 50 30.85 -18.98 -2.89
CA ARG A 50 32.09 -19.75 -2.83
C ARG A 50 32.09 -20.94 -3.78
N GLN A 51 33.12 -20.88 -4.60
CA GLN A 51 33.55 -21.70 -5.72
C GLN A 51 33.46 -23.21 -5.49
N ILE A 52 33.20 -23.87 -6.61
CA ILE A 52 33.24 -25.31 -6.85
C ILE A 52 34.69 -25.77 -6.71
N GLU A 53 34.98 -26.61 -5.71
CA GLU A 53 36.16 -27.48 -5.71
C GLU A 53 35.69 -28.92 -5.95
N THR A 54 36.03 -29.40 -7.14
CA THR A 54 35.88 -30.79 -7.59
C THR A 54 36.81 -31.68 -6.78
N ASN A 55 36.24 -32.59 -5.98
CA ASN A 55 36.95 -33.73 -5.42
C ASN A 55 36.18 -35.00 -5.77
N GLU A 56 36.56 -35.60 -6.91
CA GLU A 56 36.03 -36.87 -7.39
C GLU A 56 36.48 -38.01 -6.48
N LYS A 57 35.53 -38.60 -5.75
CA LYS A 57 35.59 -39.99 -5.32
C LYS A 57 34.44 -40.74 -6.00
N PRO A 58 34.66 -41.92 -6.59
CA PRO A 58 33.61 -42.64 -7.30
C PRO A 58 32.61 -43.19 -6.27
N VAL A 59 31.45 -42.55 -6.20
CA VAL A 59 30.30 -43.07 -5.46
C VAL A 59 29.78 -44.29 -6.24
N PRO A 60 29.54 -45.45 -5.59
CA PRO A 60 28.91 -46.57 -6.27
C PRO A 60 27.53 -46.10 -6.75
N VAL A 61 27.31 -46.20 -8.06
CA VAL A 61 26.01 -45.94 -8.69
C VAL A 61 25.00 -46.86 -8.03
N LYS A 62 24.26 -46.30 -7.07
CA LYS A 62 23.01 -46.89 -6.61
C LYS A 62 22.12 -46.87 -7.84
N GLU A 63 21.85 -48.06 -8.39
CA GLU A 63 20.89 -48.24 -9.48
C GLU A 63 19.66 -47.41 -9.14
N SER A 64 19.44 -46.36 -9.93
CA SER A 64 18.21 -45.62 -9.90
C SER A 64 17.12 -46.61 -10.26
N ASP A 65 16.14 -46.80 -9.37
CA ASP A 65 14.88 -47.41 -9.74
C ASP A 65 14.46 -46.84 -11.10
N PRO A 66 14.12 -47.67 -12.09
CA PRO A 66 13.87 -47.21 -13.44
C PRO A 66 12.84 -46.10 -13.39
N VAL A 67 13.21 -44.93 -13.92
CA VAL A 67 12.29 -43.80 -14.04
C VAL A 67 11.03 -44.35 -14.68
N ASP A 68 9.93 -44.35 -13.93
CA ASP A 68 8.65 -44.86 -14.39
C ASP A 68 8.10 -43.86 -15.42
N TRP A 69 8.60 -44.00 -16.64
CA TRP A 69 8.28 -43.15 -17.78
C TRP A 69 6.79 -43.18 -18.08
N GLU A 70 6.11 -44.29 -17.77
CA GLU A 70 4.66 -44.41 -17.90
C GLU A 70 3.95 -43.52 -16.87
N HIS A 71 4.42 -43.50 -15.61
CA HIS A 71 3.89 -42.60 -14.59
C HIS A 71 4.13 -41.12 -14.92
N LEU A 72 5.34 -40.75 -15.35
CA LEU A 72 5.68 -39.37 -15.67
C LEU A 72 4.93 -38.87 -16.91
N ILE A 73 4.91 -39.66 -18.00
CA ILE A 73 4.22 -39.29 -19.23
C ILE A 73 2.71 -39.31 -19.01
N GLY A 74 2.16 -40.40 -18.47
CA GLY A 74 0.73 -40.60 -18.35
C GLY A 74 0.04 -39.75 -17.29
N ARG A 75 0.66 -39.54 -16.11
CA ARG A 75 0.00 -38.88 -14.96
C ARG A 75 0.43 -37.43 -14.76
N VAL A 76 1.61 -37.02 -15.21
CA VAL A 76 2.14 -35.67 -14.98
C VAL A 76 2.14 -34.83 -16.26
N TRP A 77 2.65 -35.36 -17.38
CA TRP A 77 2.79 -34.61 -18.63
C TRP A 77 1.51 -34.62 -19.48
N LEU A 78 0.89 -35.78 -19.68
CA LEU A 78 -0.29 -35.92 -20.53
C LEU A 78 -1.46 -35.03 -20.11
N PRO A 79 -1.83 -34.89 -18.81
CA PRO A 79 -2.91 -33.98 -18.41
C PRO A 79 -2.57 -32.51 -18.69
N ARG A 80 -1.30 -32.11 -18.55
CA ARG A 80 -0.85 -30.73 -18.81
C ARG A 80 -0.88 -30.42 -20.31
N ILE A 81 -0.37 -31.34 -21.13
CA ILE A 81 -0.39 -31.21 -22.59
C ILE A 81 -1.83 -31.24 -23.09
N PHE A 82 -2.67 -32.13 -22.57
CA PHE A 82 -4.09 -32.20 -22.92
C PHE A 82 -4.82 -30.89 -22.61
N ILE A 83 -4.66 -30.33 -21.39
CA ILE A 83 -5.24 -29.03 -21.05
C ILE A 83 -4.73 -27.94 -22.00
N PHE A 84 -3.44 -27.94 -22.34
CA PHE A 84 -2.86 -26.97 -23.27
C PHE A 84 -3.47 -27.07 -24.68
N VAL A 85 -3.55 -28.28 -25.25
CA VAL A 85 -4.14 -28.53 -26.57
C VAL A 85 -5.64 -28.23 -26.57
N LEU A 86 -6.36 -28.58 -25.50
CA LEU A 86 -7.79 -28.29 -25.35
C LEU A 86 -8.05 -26.78 -25.28
N LEU A 87 -7.23 -26.03 -24.53
CA LEU A 87 -7.32 -24.57 -24.47
C LEU A 87 -7.02 -23.94 -25.84
N MET A 88 -5.98 -24.42 -26.53
CA MET A 88 -5.67 -23.98 -27.90
C MET A 88 -6.82 -24.28 -28.87
N GLY A 89 -7.41 -25.47 -28.78
CA GLY A 89 -8.58 -25.86 -29.57
C GLY A 89 -9.80 -24.99 -29.27
N LEU A 90 -10.03 -24.62 -28.01
CA LEU A 90 -11.11 -23.71 -27.62
C LEU A 90 -10.89 -22.30 -28.18
N VAL A 91 -9.66 -21.77 -28.08
CA VAL A 91 -9.29 -20.46 -28.64
C VAL A 91 -9.43 -20.47 -30.17
N TRP A 92 -8.97 -21.53 -30.83
CA TRP A 92 -9.09 -21.67 -32.28
C TRP A 92 -10.54 -21.83 -32.72
N GLY A 93 -11.33 -22.66 -32.02
CA GLY A 93 -12.76 -22.83 -32.28
C GLY A 93 -13.55 -21.53 -32.07
N PHE A 94 -13.22 -20.76 -31.02
CA PHE A 94 -13.77 -19.42 -30.82
C PHE A 94 -13.41 -18.50 -31.99
N LYS A 95 -12.14 -18.48 -32.41
CA LYS A 95 -11.70 -17.70 -33.57
C LYS A 95 -12.45 -18.09 -34.85
N VAL A 96 -12.56 -19.38 -35.14
CA VAL A 96 -13.29 -19.88 -36.32
C VAL A 96 -14.76 -19.45 -36.26
N ALA A 97 -15.43 -19.60 -35.11
CA ALA A 97 -16.81 -19.18 -34.98
C ALA A 97 -16.99 -17.65 -35.17
N VAL A 98 -15.97 -16.87 -34.79
CA VAL A 98 -15.88 -15.43 -35.04
C VAL A 98 -15.68 -15.13 -36.53
N ASP A 99 -14.72 -15.79 -37.18
CA ASP A 99 -14.34 -15.55 -38.58
C ASP A 99 -15.46 -15.96 -39.56
N TYR A 100 -16.22 -17.02 -39.25
CA TYR A 100 -17.37 -17.47 -40.04
C TYR A 100 -18.68 -16.70 -39.73
N GLY A 101 -18.64 -15.68 -38.87
CA GLY A 101 -19.79 -14.84 -38.55
C GLY A 101 -20.87 -15.50 -37.68
N ILE A 102 -20.65 -16.72 -37.18
CA ILE A 102 -21.56 -17.43 -36.27
C ILE A 102 -21.63 -16.71 -34.92
N LEU A 103 -20.48 -16.29 -34.38
CA LEU A 103 -20.40 -15.43 -33.20
C LEU A 103 -20.32 -13.96 -33.66
N THR A 104 -21.48 -13.38 -33.98
CA THR A 104 -21.59 -11.94 -34.20
C THR A 104 -21.27 -11.17 -32.90
N GLU A 105 -20.91 -9.90 -33.02
CA GLU A 105 -20.55 -9.08 -31.85
C GLU A 105 -21.65 -9.07 -30.77
N PRO A 106 -22.96 -8.94 -31.08
CA PRO A 106 -24.02 -8.98 -30.06
C PRO A 106 -24.09 -10.32 -29.33
N ILE A 107 -23.90 -11.43 -30.06
CA ILE A 107 -23.91 -12.78 -29.48
C ILE A 107 -22.76 -12.94 -28.48
N ARG A 108 -21.57 -12.40 -28.78
CA ARG A 108 -20.43 -12.41 -27.85
C ARG A 108 -20.74 -11.66 -26.55
N VAL A 109 -21.41 -10.51 -26.66
CA VAL A 109 -21.82 -9.72 -25.50
C VAL A 109 -22.84 -10.48 -24.66
N VAL A 110 -23.86 -11.07 -25.29
CA VAL A 110 -24.88 -11.89 -24.59
C VAL A 110 -24.24 -13.10 -23.91
N LEU A 111 -23.31 -13.78 -24.57
CA LEU A 111 -22.55 -14.90 -23.98
C LEU A 111 -21.70 -14.43 -22.79
N GLY A 112 -21.01 -13.29 -22.89
CA GLY A 112 -20.24 -12.72 -21.79
C GLY A 112 -21.09 -12.45 -20.55
N PHE A 113 -22.26 -11.83 -20.73
CA PHE A 113 -23.22 -11.63 -19.63
C PHE A 113 -23.78 -12.95 -19.09
N SER A 114 -24.08 -13.91 -19.97
CA SER A 114 -24.58 -15.23 -19.57
C SER A 114 -23.55 -16.01 -18.74
N VAL A 115 -22.27 -15.94 -19.11
CA VAL A 115 -21.16 -16.54 -18.35
C VAL A 115 -21.04 -15.87 -16.99
N ALA A 116 -21.16 -14.53 -16.91
CA ALA A 116 -21.14 -13.84 -15.62
C ALA A 116 -22.28 -14.30 -14.71
N VAL A 117 -23.50 -14.43 -15.24
CA VAL A 117 -24.65 -14.96 -14.50
C VAL A 117 -24.39 -16.40 -14.02
N GLY A 118 -23.80 -17.25 -14.87
CA GLY A 118 -23.39 -18.59 -14.48
C GLY A 118 -22.36 -18.61 -13.34
N LEU A 119 -21.33 -17.75 -13.43
CA LEU A 119 -20.31 -17.59 -12.38
C LEU A 119 -20.92 -17.13 -11.04
N TYR A 120 -21.93 -16.26 -11.08
CA TYR A 120 -22.63 -15.81 -9.89
C TYR A 120 -23.33 -16.96 -9.17
N PHE A 121 -24.15 -17.73 -9.89
CA PHE A 121 -24.87 -18.87 -9.31
C PHE A 121 -23.94 -19.97 -8.82
N LEU A 122 -22.88 -20.27 -9.59
CA LEU A 122 -21.84 -21.20 -9.16
C LEU A 122 -21.12 -20.68 -7.92
N GLY A 123 -20.78 -19.40 -7.87
CA GLY A 123 -20.15 -18.75 -6.71
C GLY A 123 -21.01 -18.91 -5.47
N GLU A 124 -22.26 -18.45 -5.51
CA GLU A 124 -23.23 -18.61 -4.42
C GLU A 124 -23.38 -20.08 -3.98
N GLY A 125 -23.44 -21.02 -4.92
CA GLY A 125 -23.47 -22.45 -4.63
C GLY A 125 -22.23 -22.94 -3.87
N GLN A 126 -21.03 -22.48 -4.27
CA GLN A 126 -19.79 -22.84 -3.57
C GLN A 126 -19.70 -22.25 -2.17
N LEU A 127 -20.17 -21.01 -1.97
CA LEU A 127 -20.25 -20.41 -0.63
C LEU A 127 -21.19 -21.21 0.28
N LYS A 128 -22.36 -21.63 -0.23
CA LYS A 128 -23.30 -22.48 0.52
C LYS A 128 -22.70 -23.83 0.89
N ASN A 129 -21.86 -24.40 0.02
CA ASN A 129 -21.17 -25.67 0.23
C ASN A 129 -19.91 -25.54 1.11
N GLY A 130 -19.71 -24.42 1.82
CA GLY A 130 -18.57 -24.20 2.72
C GLY A 130 -17.25 -23.89 2.03
N ARG A 131 -17.20 -23.84 0.69
CA ARG A 131 -15.99 -23.57 -0.11
C ARG A 131 -15.77 -22.06 -0.26
N LEU A 132 -15.50 -21.39 0.85
CA LEU A 132 -15.47 -19.91 0.95
C LEU A 132 -14.48 -19.24 -0.01
N SER A 133 -13.26 -19.77 -0.15
CA SER A 133 -12.24 -19.14 -1.01
C SER A 133 -12.65 -19.19 -2.49
N LEU A 134 -13.01 -20.38 -2.98
CA LEU A 134 -13.47 -20.56 -4.36
C LEU A 134 -14.74 -19.74 -4.64
N GLY A 135 -15.70 -19.78 -3.73
CA GLY A 135 -16.93 -19.01 -3.85
C GLY A 135 -16.68 -17.51 -3.97
N LYS A 136 -15.85 -16.93 -3.09
CA LYS A 136 -15.49 -15.50 -3.14
C LYS A 136 -14.78 -15.13 -4.45
N SER A 137 -13.85 -15.97 -4.92
CA SER A 137 -13.17 -15.77 -6.21
C SER A 137 -14.14 -15.80 -7.39
N LEU A 138 -15.12 -16.70 -7.40
CA LEU A 138 -16.16 -16.77 -8.44
C LEU A 138 -17.06 -15.53 -8.43
N LEU A 139 -17.43 -15.02 -7.25
CA LEU A 139 -18.21 -13.77 -7.15
C LEU A 139 -17.42 -12.56 -7.65
N VAL A 140 -16.12 -12.47 -7.36
CA VAL A 140 -15.27 -11.41 -7.93
C VAL A 140 -15.14 -11.59 -9.44
N GLY A 141 -14.95 -12.83 -9.91
CA GLY A 141 -14.89 -13.17 -11.33
C GLY A 141 -16.18 -12.81 -12.07
N THR A 142 -17.34 -12.93 -11.42
CA THR A 142 -18.63 -12.45 -11.95
C THR A 142 -18.55 -10.97 -12.29
N ILE A 143 -18.14 -10.14 -11.33
CA ILE A 143 -18.04 -8.69 -11.54
C ILE A 143 -16.98 -8.35 -12.59
N GLY A 144 -15.84 -9.05 -12.57
CA GLY A 144 -14.80 -8.93 -13.59
C GLY A 144 -15.33 -9.22 -15.00
N MET A 145 -16.11 -10.29 -15.17
CA MET A 145 -16.72 -10.63 -16.46
C MET A 145 -17.77 -9.61 -16.90
N LEU A 146 -18.60 -9.09 -15.98
CA LEU A 146 -19.58 -8.04 -16.29
C LEU A 146 -18.89 -6.78 -16.82
N ILE A 147 -17.81 -6.35 -16.16
CA ILE A 147 -17.06 -5.15 -16.53
C ILE A 147 -16.29 -5.36 -17.83
N LEU A 148 -15.64 -6.53 -18.01
CA LEU A 148 -14.93 -6.84 -19.25
C LEU A 148 -15.88 -6.95 -20.44
N THR A 149 -17.06 -7.52 -20.24
CA THR A 149 -18.11 -7.60 -21.28
C THR A 149 -18.64 -6.21 -21.61
N THR A 150 -18.85 -5.36 -20.60
CA THR A 150 -19.28 -3.95 -20.80
C THR A 150 -18.21 -3.13 -21.52
N PHE A 151 -16.93 -3.35 -21.19
CA PHE A 151 -15.79 -2.77 -21.88
C PHE A 151 -15.74 -3.20 -23.35
N ALA A 152 -15.87 -4.50 -23.65
CA ALA A 152 -15.89 -4.99 -25.02
C ALA A 152 -17.08 -4.41 -25.82
N MET A 153 -18.27 -4.39 -25.22
CA MET A 153 -19.48 -3.81 -25.80
C MET A 153 -19.31 -2.33 -26.21
N ASN A 154 -18.54 -1.55 -25.43
CA ASN A 154 -18.30 -0.13 -25.72
C ASN A 154 -17.06 0.13 -26.58
N VAL A 155 -15.88 -0.30 -26.12
CA VAL A 155 -14.59 0.07 -26.72
C VAL A 155 -14.25 -0.78 -27.95
N LEU A 156 -14.56 -2.08 -27.91
CA LEU A 156 -14.22 -2.99 -29.02
C LEU A 156 -15.29 -2.99 -30.11
N TYR A 157 -16.57 -2.98 -29.72
CA TYR A 157 -17.69 -3.15 -30.66
C TYR A 157 -18.50 -1.87 -30.90
N GLY A 158 -18.28 -0.78 -30.13
CA GLY A 158 -18.97 0.49 -30.35
C GLY A 158 -20.50 0.43 -30.21
N MET A 159 -21.05 -0.60 -29.55
CA MET A 159 -22.50 -0.84 -29.51
C MET A 159 -23.26 0.14 -28.62
N VAL A 160 -22.59 0.68 -27.60
CA VAL A 160 -23.19 1.61 -26.64
C VAL A 160 -22.30 2.84 -26.48
N PRO A 161 -22.89 4.01 -26.20
CA PRO A 161 -22.13 5.20 -25.85
C PRO A 161 -21.31 5.02 -24.56
N THR A 162 -20.18 5.72 -24.47
CA THR A 162 -19.27 5.72 -23.32
C THR A 162 -19.98 6.01 -21.99
N ILE A 163 -20.94 6.95 -21.97
CA ILE A 163 -21.70 7.28 -20.76
C ILE A 163 -22.54 6.10 -20.23
N VAL A 164 -23.09 5.28 -21.13
CA VAL A 164 -23.88 4.10 -20.77
C VAL A 164 -22.97 3.02 -20.19
N ALA A 165 -21.84 2.76 -20.83
CA ALA A 165 -20.85 1.80 -20.36
C ALA A 165 -20.25 2.19 -19.00
N PHE A 166 -19.95 3.48 -18.81
CA PHE A 166 -19.46 4.01 -17.55
C PHE A 166 -20.48 3.82 -16.42
N SER A 167 -21.75 4.15 -16.71
CA SER A 167 -22.85 3.96 -15.75
C SER A 167 -23.07 2.50 -15.39
N LEU A 168 -23.01 1.59 -16.37
CA LEU A 168 -23.10 0.15 -16.13
C LEU A 168 -21.96 -0.37 -15.24
N ASN A 169 -20.73 0.07 -15.48
CA ASN A 169 -19.59 -0.32 -14.66
C ASN A 169 -19.73 0.16 -13.20
N ILE A 170 -20.28 1.36 -12.97
CA ILE A 170 -20.62 1.83 -11.62
C ILE A 170 -21.64 0.90 -10.97
N ILE A 171 -22.70 0.51 -11.70
CA ILE A 171 -23.72 -0.43 -11.22
C ILE A 171 -23.09 -1.78 -10.86
N TRP A 172 -22.17 -2.29 -11.69
CA TRP A 172 -21.48 -3.56 -11.42
C TRP A 172 -20.58 -3.51 -10.19
N VAL A 173 -19.84 -2.42 -9.98
CA VAL A 173 -19.05 -2.25 -8.75
C VAL A 173 -19.95 -2.09 -7.53
N ALA A 174 -21.07 -1.36 -7.64
CA ALA A 174 -22.06 -1.26 -6.57
C ALA A 174 -22.65 -2.64 -6.22
N PHE A 175 -22.94 -3.46 -7.24
CA PHE A 175 -23.37 -4.84 -7.05
C PHE A 175 -22.28 -5.69 -6.37
N GLY A 176 -21.03 -5.54 -6.77
CA GLY A 176 -19.89 -6.19 -6.11
C GLY A 176 -19.72 -5.79 -4.64
N LEU A 177 -19.88 -4.51 -4.32
CA LEU A 177 -19.88 -4.01 -2.93
C LEU A 177 -21.09 -4.54 -2.15
N PHE A 178 -22.25 -4.69 -2.79
CA PHE A 178 -23.40 -5.36 -2.20
C PHE A 178 -23.12 -6.83 -1.89
N LEU A 179 -22.45 -7.57 -2.78
CA LEU A 179 -22.00 -8.94 -2.52
C LEU A 179 -20.98 -9.01 -1.38
N ALA A 180 -20.04 -8.05 -1.32
CA ALA A 180 -19.11 -7.94 -0.22
C ALA A 180 -19.84 -7.72 1.12
N TYR A 181 -20.93 -6.94 1.11
CA TYR A 181 -21.77 -6.73 2.28
C TYR A 181 -22.51 -8.01 2.67
N ARG A 182 -23.23 -8.62 1.73
CA ARG A 182 -24.01 -9.84 1.95
C ARG A 182 -23.17 -10.96 2.56
N HIS A 183 -21.93 -11.10 2.10
CA HIS A 183 -21.01 -12.15 2.54
C HIS A 183 -20.01 -11.68 3.61
N GLN A 184 -20.18 -10.47 4.17
CA GLN A 184 -19.28 -9.86 5.17
C GLN A 184 -17.79 -10.02 4.82
N SER A 185 -17.47 -9.87 3.54
CA SER A 185 -16.18 -10.24 2.97
C SER A 185 -15.39 -9.01 2.58
N GLN A 186 -14.46 -8.63 3.45
CA GLN A 186 -13.54 -7.53 3.20
C GLN A 186 -12.67 -7.75 1.95
N VAL A 187 -12.32 -9.00 1.64
CA VAL A 187 -11.55 -9.36 0.44
C VAL A 187 -12.30 -8.99 -0.84
N ILE A 188 -13.60 -9.26 -0.92
CA ILE A 188 -14.42 -8.87 -2.08
C ILE A 188 -14.43 -7.34 -2.20
N ALA A 189 -14.64 -6.62 -1.09
CA ALA A 189 -14.66 -5.15 -1.13
C ALA A 189 -13.31 -4.55 -1.59
N ILE A 190 -12.18 -5.12 -1.16
CA ILE A 190 -10.85 -4.70 -1.62
C ILE A 190 -10.71 -4.91 -3.12
N LEU A 191 -11.11 -6.07 -3.64
CA LEU A 191 -11.06 -6.35 -5.07
C LEU A 191 -11.98 -5.41 -5.86
N MET A 192 -13.14 -5.06 -5.31
CA MET A 192 -14.03 -4.05 -5.91
C MET A 192 -13.45 -2.64 -5.87
N ALA A 193 -12.62 -2.30 -4.89
CA ALA A 193 -11.88 -1.04 -4.90
C ALA A 193 -10.92 -0.99 -6.10
N PHE A 194 -10.08 -2.03 -6.29
CA PHE A 194 -9.19 -2.10 -7.46
C PHE A 194 -9.93 -1.97 -8.79
N VAL A 195 -11.03 -2.71 -8.91
CA VAL A 195 -11.86 -2.70 -10.12
C VAL A 195 -12.51 -1.32 -10.34
N GLY A 196 -13.04 -0.70 -9.29
CA GLY A 196 -13.71 0.60 -9.40
C GLY A 196 -12.78 1.75 -9.75
N TYR A 197 -11.56 1.75 -9.21
CA TYR A 197 -10.47 2.67 -9.58
C TYR A 197 -9.96 2.47 -11.01
N LEU A 198 -10.29 1.34 -11.65
CA LEU A 198 -9.90 1.07 -13.03
C LEU A 198 -10.95 1.54 -14.05
N ILE A 199 -12.17 1.86 -13.60
CA ILE A 199 -13.30 2.19 -14.50
C ILE A 199 -12.99 3.35 -15.44
N PRO A 200 -12.44 4.50 -14.99
CA PRO A 200 -12.16 5.60 -15.90
C PRO A 200 -11.14 5.22 -16.97
N PHE A 201 -10.16 4.37 -16.64
CA PHE A 201 -9.17 3.89 -17.58
C PHE A 201 -9.75 2.90 -18.60
N LEU A 202 -10.76 2.12 -18.22
CA LEU A 202 -11.44 1.17 -19.10
C LEU A 202 -12.33 1.87 -20.12
N VAL A 203 -13.17 2.83 -19.67
CA VAL A 203 -14.24 3.36 -20.51
C VAL A 203 -13.88 4.72 -21.10
N ALA A 204 -13.18 5.56 -20.35
CA ALA A 204 -13.08 6.98 -20.72
C ALA A 204 -11.98 7.29 -21.73
N GLY A 205 -11.08 6.35 -22.08
CA GLY A 205 -9.99 6.50 -23.06
C GLY A 205 -9.67 7.94 -23.52
N SER A 206 -8.69 8.61 -22.91
CA SER A 206 -8.29 10.02 -23.18
C SER A 206 -9.38 11.12 -23.09
N GLY A 207 -10.66 10.78 -22.94
CA GLY A 207 -11.77 11.71 -22.77
C GLY A 207 -11.88 12.26 -21.35
N ASN A 208 -12.49 13.45 -21.23
CA ASN A 208 -12.77 14.24 -20.02
C ASN A 208 -12.10 13.75 -18.71
N ILE A 209 -10.80 13.99 -18.60
CA ILE A 209 -9.96 13.62 -17.44
C ILE A 209 -10.50 14.24 -16.15
N LEU A 210 -11.03 15.46 -16.23
CA LEU A 210 -11.68 16.13 -15.09
C LEU A 210 -12.81 15.26 -14.52
N GLY A 211 -13.68 14.73 -15.39
CA GLY A 211 -14.76 13.82 -14.99
C GLY A 211 -14.24 12.55 -14.32
N ALA A 212 -13.13 12.00 -14.81
CA ALA A 212 -12.47 10.85 -14.20
C ALA A 212 -11.94 11.16 -12.79
N VAL A 213 -11.23 12.28 -12.60
CA VAL A 213 -10.72 12.69 -11.28
C VAL A 213 -11.87 12.94 -10.30
N ILE A 214 -12.96 13.58 -10.75
CA ILE A 214 -14.16 13.80 -9.92
C ILE A 214 -14.78 12.47 -9.50
N TYR A 215 -14.94 11.54 -10.44
CA TYR A 215 -15.43 10.21 -10.15
C TYR A 215 -14.57 9.52 -9.07
N GLU A 216 -13.24 9.57 -9.18
CA GLU A 216 -12.35 8.90 -8.22
C GLU A 216 -12.43 9.50 -6.81
N MET A 217 -12.60 10.82 -6.70
CA MET A 217 -12.84 11.48 -5.41
C MET A 217 -14.14 10.99 -4.77
N VAL A 218 -15.23 10.92 -5.55
CA VAL A 218 -16.52 10.43 -5.06
C VAL A 218 -16.44 8.95 -4.70
N PHE A 219 -15.79 8.15 -5.54
CA PHE A 219 -15.61 6.71 -5.31
C PHE A 219 -14.79 6.43 -4.05
N TYR A 220 -13.70 7.18 -3.82
CA TYR A 220 -12.93 7.13 -2.58
C TYR A 220 -13.83 7.41 -1.36
N ALA A 221 -14.64 8.47 -1.41
CA ALA A 221 -15.54 8.82 -0.31
C ALA A 221 -16.55 7.69 -0.01
N VAL A 222 -17.10 7.05 -1.05
CA VAL A 222 -17.98 5.88 -0.93
C VAL A 222 -17.25 4.70 -0.29
N LEU A 223 -16.04 4.38 -0.73
CA LEU A 223 -15.25 3.27 -0.17
C LEU A 223 -14.89 3.52 1.31
N VAL A 224 -14.50 4.74 1.66
CA VAL A 224 -14.21 5.09 3.05
C VAL A 224 -15.46 5.01 3.90
N TYR A 225 -16.58 5.59 3.45
CA TYR A 225 -17.86 5.47 4.13
C TYR A 225 -18.22 4.00 4.36
N TYR A 226 -18.12 3.17 3.32
CA TYR A 226 -18.39 1.74 3.39
C TYR A 226 -17.45 1.02 4.37
N SER A 227 -16.14 1.29 4.31
CA SER A 227 -15.14 0.71 5.20
C SER A 227 -15.37 1.05 6.68
N ILE A 228 -15.81 2.28 6.96
CA ILE A 228 -16.10 2.80 8.30
C ILE A 228 -17.34 2.12 8.87
N HIS A 229 -18.40 1.97 8.07
CA HIS A 229 -19.65 1.34 8.52
C HIS A 229 -19.51 -0.17 8.70
N ARG A 230 -18.61 -0.82 7.95
CA ARG A 230 -18.37 -2.26 8.03
C ARG A 230 -17.20 -2.65 8.95
N GLY A 231 -16.41 -1.70 9.42
CA GLY A 231 -15.21 -1.98 10.20
C GLY A 231 -14.06 -2.60 9.39
N PHE A 232 -14.07 -2.44 8.06
CA PHE A 232 -13.07 -3.02 7.15
C PHE A 232 -11.81 -2.15 7.07
N LYS A 233 -10.86 -2.37 7.98
CA LYS A 233 -9.64 -1.55 8.13
C LYS A 233 -8.73 -1.60 6.90
N GLU A 234 -8.37 -2.79 6.43
CA GLU A 234 -7.56 -2.93 5.19
C GLU A 234 -8.20 -2.25 3.98
N LEU A 235 -9.54 -2.27 3.86
CA LEU A 235 -10.21 -1.57 2.76
C LEU A 235 -9.99 -0.05 2.84
N PHE A 236 -10.06 0.52 4.05
CA PHE A 236 -9.79 1.93 4.26
C PHE A 236 -8.37 2.32 3.80
N TYR A 237 -7.36 1.53 4.18
CA TYR A 237 -5.97 1.78 3.79
C TYR A 237 -5.74 1.57 2.29
N VAL A 238 -6.26 0.47 1.74
CA VAL A 238 -6.17 0.19 0.30
C VAL A 238 -6.83 1.30 -0.51
N ALA A 239 -8.03 1.76 -0.12
CA ALA A 239 -8.71 2.84 -0.81
C ALA A 239 -7.90 4.15 -0.81
N ALA A 240 -7.24 4.48 0.30
CA ALA A 240 -6.41 5.68 0.41
C ALA A 240 -5.13 5.59 -0.43
N VAL A 241 -4.47 4.43 -0.46
CA VAL A 241 -3.27 4.22 -1.29
C VAL A 241 -3.61 4.22 -2.77
N LEU A 242 -4.69 3.53 -3.17
CA LEU A 242 -5.08 3.42 -4.57
C LEU A 242 -5.44 4.76 -5.20
N LEU A 243 -6.05 5.70 -4.45
CA LEU A 243 -6.34 7.03 -4.99
C LEU A 243 -5.05 7.75 -5.43
N HIS A 244 -3.98 7.67 -4.63
CA HIS A 244 -2.68 8.24 -4.99
C HIS A 244 -2.04 7.51 -6.19
N VAL A 245 -2.17 6.19 -6.28
CA VAL A 245 -1.68 5.42 -7.43
C VAL A 245 -2.39 5.87 -8.71
N VAL A 246 -3.72 6.00 -8.67
CA VAL A 246 -4.52 6.49 -9.79
C VAL A 246 -4.12 7.91 -10.19
N TYR A 247 -3.88 8.79 -9.22
CA TYR A 247 -3.40 10.14 -9.50
C TYR A 247 -2.02 10.14 -10.16
N VAL A 248 -1.09 9.28 -9.73
CA VAL A 248 0.21 9.12 -10.42
C VAL A 248 0.02 8.64 -11.85
N VAL A 249 -0.86 7.67 -12.09
CA VAL A 249 -1.15 7.17 -13.44
C VAL A 249 -1.74 8.28 -14.32
N PHE A 250 -2.68 9.09 -13.80
CA PHE A 250 -3.20 10.24 -14.54
C PHE A 250 -2.13 11.30 -14.82
N MET A 251 -1.26 11.58 -13.85
CA MET A 251 -0.16 12.52 -14.00
C MET A 251 0.84 12.08 -15.09
N ILE A 252 1.18 10.79 -15.15
CA ILE A 252 2.07 10.22 -16.17
C ILE A 252 1.39 10.18 -17.54
N GLY A 253 0.13 9.72 -17.59
CA GLY A 253 -0.57 9.45 -18.84
C GLY A 253 -1.07 10.69 -19.59
N ASN A 254 -1.29 11.81 -18.91
CA ASN A 254 -1.90 13.01 -19.50
C ASN A 254 -1.08 14.30 -19.34
N LEU A 255 0.25 14.17 -19.34
CA LEU A 255 1.24 15.24 -19.53
C LEU A 255 0.81 16.62 -18.97
N LEU A 256 0.93 16.83 -17.66
CA LEU A 256 1.23 18.09 -16.92
C LEU A 256 0.66 19.47 -17.39
N ASN A 257 -0.24 19.52 -18.37
CA ASN A 257 -0.53 20.73 -19.15
C ASN A 257 -1.89 21.33 -18.81
N ASP A 258 -2.81 20.54 -18.24
CA ASP A 258 -4.09 21.06 -17.75
C ASP A 258 -3.99 21.42 -16.25
N GLN A 259 -3.77 22.71 -16.00
CA GLN A 259 -3.70 23.25 -14.65
C GLN A 259 -4.99 23.07 -13.86
N HIS A 260 -6.15 23.07 -14.52
CA HIS A 260 -7.43 22.88 -13.83
C HIS A 260 -7.52 21.46 -13.29
N VAL A 261 -7.15 20.45 -14.09
CA VAL A 261 -7.11 19.05 -13.63
C VAL A 261 -6.14 18.88 -12.47
N MET A 262 -4.93 19.46 -12.56
CA MET A 262 -3.94 19.40 -11.47
C MET A 262 -4.48 20.02 -10.17
N LYS A 263 -5.12 21.20 -10.25
CA LYS A 263 -5.74 21.84 -9.08
C LYS A 263 -6.86 20.99 -8.47
N VAL A 264 -7.65 20.31 -9.30
CA VAL A 264 -8.72 19.41 -8.83
C VAL A 264 -8.15 18.15 -8.16
N MET A 265 -7.04 17.60 -8.66
CA MET A 265 -6.32 16.51 -7.99
C MET A 265 -5.78 16.95 -6.62
N ALA A 266 -5.19 18.14 -6.52
CA ALA A 266 -4.75 18.71 -5.25
C ALA A 266 -5.91 18.86 -4.26
N LEU A 267 -7.04 19.40 -4.72
CA LEU A 267 -8.26 19.48 -3.91
C LEU A 267 -8.72 18.11 -3.45
N GLY A 268 -8.69 17.09 -4.32
CA GLY A 268 -9.03 15.72 -3.96
C GLY A 268 -8.11 15.13 -2.89
N ALA A 269 -6.81 15.40 -2.95
CA ALA A 269 -5.88 14.99 -1.90
C ALA A 269 -6.18 15.70 -0.56
N ILE A 270 -6.55 16.98 -0.59
CA ILE A 270 -6.99 17.74 0.60
C ILE A 270 -8.28 17.14 1.19
N VAL A 271 -9.27 16.83 0.33
CA VAL A 271 -10.52 16.20 0.75
C VAL A 271 -10.25 14.81 1.35
N GLN A 272 -9.37 14.02 0.74
CA GLN A 272 -8.93 12.73 1.26
C GLN A 272 -8.35 12.89 2.68
N HIS A 273 -7.44 13.85 2.86
CA HIS A 273 -6.84 14.13 4.17
C HIS A 273 -7.88 14.53 5.21
N ALA A 274 -8.84 15.39 4.84
CA ALA A 274 -9.93 15.81 5.73
C ALA A 274 -10.82 14.63 6.15
N ILE A 275 -11.12 13.71 5.24
CA ILE A 275 -11.88 12.49 5.53
C ILE A 275 -11.12 11.58 6.50
N ILE A 276 -9.81 11.37 6.27
CA ILE A 276 -8.95 10.58 7.16
C ILE A 276 -8.88 11.23 8.54
N PHE A 277 -8.70 12.55 8.61
CA PHE A 277 -8.74 13.34 9.84
C PHE A 277 -10.05 13.11 10.60
N TYR A 278 -11.19 13.24 9.93
CA TYR A 278 -12.50 13.03 10.56
C TYR A 278 -12.68 11.59 11.06
N ALA A 279 -12.26 10.59 10.28
CA ALA A 279 -12.35 9.19 10.64
C ALA A 279 -11.52 8.86 11.90
N VAL A 280 -10.29 9.38 11.97
CA VAL A 280 -9.41 9.22 13.14
C VAL A 280 -9.96 10.00 14.35
N TYR A 281 -10.46 11.22 14.14
CA TYR A 281 -11.04 12.04 15.19
C TYR A 281 -12.26 11.36 15.86
N ARG A 282 -13.12 10.71 15.08
CA ARG A 282 -14.32 10.00 15.54
C ARG A 282 -14.05 8.63 16.17
N VAL A 283 -12.82 8.10 16.09
CA VAL A 283 -12.36 6.81 16.66
C VAL A 283 -13.28 5.64 16.34
N LYS A 284 -13.83 5.58 15.13
CA LYS A 284 -14.54 4.37 14.66
C LYS A 284 -13.61 3.16 14.52
N PHE A 285 -12.29 3.37 14.62
CA PHE A 285 -11.28 2.32 14.56
C PHE A 285 -10.29 2.41 15.73
N ASN A 286 -10.72 2.04 16.93
CA ASN A 286 -9.95 2.00 18.20
C ASN A 286 -8.54 1.34 18.16
N LYS A 287 -8.09 0.81 17.01
CA LYS A 287 -6.76 0.23 16.76
C LYS A 287 -6.08 0.71 15.46
N MET A 288 -6.59 1.74 14.78
CA MET A 288 -5.79 2.40 13.74
C MET A 288 -4.65 3.09 14.45
N PHE A 289 -3.40 2.85 14.04
CA PHE A 289 -2.26 3.67 14.48
C PHE A 289 -2.49 5.08 13.91
N PRO A 290 -3.04 6.03 14.69
CA PRO A 290 -3.45 7.32 14.14
C PRO A 290 -2.23 8.15 13.75
N ILE A 291 -1.08 7.84 14.36
CA ILE A 291 0.22 8.49 14.19
C ILE A 291 0.76 8.33 12.76
N PRO A 292 1.11 7.13 12.27
CA PRO A 292 1.60 6.98 10.92
C PRO A 292 0.55 7.38 9.87
N LEU A 293 -0.73 7.11 10.10
CA LEU A 293 -1.75 7.37 9.08
C LEU A 293 -1.99 8.86 8.83
N LEU A 294 -2.27 9.67 9.86
CA LEU A 294 -2.56 11.09 9.67
C LEU A 294 -1.35 11.85 9.17
N PHE A 295 -0.17 11.57 9.74
CA PHE A 295 1.05 12.26 9.35
C PHE A 295 1.49 11.88 7.92
N THR A 296 1.42 10.60 7.55
CA THR A 296 1.71 10.17 6.17
C THR A 296 0.72 10.76 5.17
N SER A 297 -0.57 10.81 5.53
CA SER A 297 -1.58 11.46 4.70
C SER A 297 -1.31 12.96 4.52
N PHE A 298 -0.90 13.66 5.58
CA PHE A 298 -0.49 15.06 5.49
C PHE A 298 0.72 15.25 4.57
N ILE A 299 1.76 14.42 4.69
CA ILE A 299 2.94 14.47 3.81
C ILE A 299 2.53 14.26 2.36
N ALA A 300 1.79 13.17 2.07
CA ALA A 300 1.33 12.85 0.73
C ALA A 300 0.50 13.99 0.13
N THR A 301 -0.44 14.54 0.91
CA THR A 301 -1.28 15.68 0.48
C THR A 301 -0.44 16.91 0.20
N THR A 302 0.53 17.22 1.05
CA THR A 302 1.41 18.38 0.87
C THR A 302 2.29 18.25 -0.37
N ILE A 303 2.74 17.03 -0.70
CA ILE A 303 3.44 16.75 -1.97
C ILE A 303 2.50 17.00 -3.14
N TRP A 304 1.27 16.47 -3.10
CA TRP A 304 0.28 16.68 -4.16
C TRP A 304 -0.04 18.16 -4.36
N VAL A 305 -0.30 18.92 -3.30
CA VAL A 305 -0.56 20.36 -3.40
C VAL A 305 0.65 21.06 -4.02
N LYS A 306 1.88 20.81 -3.54
CA LYS A 306 3.08 21.47 -4.11
C LYS A 306 3.28 21.13 -5.59
N LEU A 307 3.15 19.86 -5.97
CA LEU A 307 3.31 19.42 -7.37
C LEU A 307 2.23 20.00 -8.29
N CYS A 308 0.99 20.13 -7.79
CA CYS A 308 -0.14 20.60 -8.58
C CYS A 308 -0.29 22.12 -8.60
N THR A 309 0.40 22.87 -7.73
CA THR A 309 0.37 24.34 -7.67
C THR A 309 1.75 24.97 -7.88
N LEU A 310 2.62 24.34 -8.69
CA LEU A 310 3.99 24.84 -8.94
C LEU A 310 4.03 26.28 -9.48
N GLN A 311 3.01 26.69 -10.24
CA GLN A 311 2.92 28.05 -10.80
C GLN A 311 2.20 29.04 -9.86
N ASP A 312 1.52 28.54 -8.82
CA ASP A 312 0.67 29.30 -7.92
C ASP A 312 1.15 29.11 -6.47
N ASP A 313 2.35 29.62 -6.15
CA ASP A 313 2.95 29.44 -4.82
C ASP A 313 2.04 29.99 -3.68
N TYR A 314 1.19 30.98 -3.95
CA TYR A 314 0.22 31.49 -2.97
C TYR A 314 -0.83 30.44 -2.56
N LEU A 315 -1.24 29.54 -3.46
CA LEU A 315 -2.16 28.45 -3.13
C LEU A 315 -1.50 27.47 -2.16
N TYR A 316 -0.24 27.11 -2.41
CA TYR A 316 0.53 26.25 -1.52
C TYR A 316 0.70 26.88 -0.13
N VAL A 317 1.06 28.17 -0.06
CA VAL A 317 1.17 28.90 1.21
C VAL A 317 -0.17 28.97 1.93
N SER A 318 -1.27 29.27 1.22
CA SER A 318 -2.61 29.32 1.82
C SER A 318 -3.04 27.97 2.41
N TYR A 319 -2.74 26.87 1.71
CA TYR A 319 -2.98 25.51 2.22
C TYR A 319 -2.20 25.25 3.51
N LEU A 320 -0.91 25.61 3.57
CA LEU A 320 -0.09 25.43 4.78
C LEU A 320 -0.63 26.25 5.96
N ILE A 321 -1.07 27.49 5.72
CA ILE A 321 -1.71 28.34 6.75
C ILE A 321 -2.99 27.67 7.27
N VAL A 322 -3.86 27.18 6.38
CA VAL A 322 -5.12 26.52 6.76
C VAL A 322 -4.85 25.26 7.56
N VAL A 323 -3.87 24.43 7.16
CA VAL A 323 -3.49 23.22 7.90
C VAL A 323 -2.93 23.59 9.27
N PHE A 324 -2.02 24.56 9.34
CA PHE A 324 -1.47 25.05 10.61
C PHE A 324 -2.57 25.52 11.56
N LEU A 325 -3.40 26.47 11.13
CA LEU A 325 -4.47 27.03 11.95
C LEU A 325 -5.50 25.97 12.35
N GLY A 326 -5.88 25.08 11.42
CA GLY A 326 -6.84 24.02 11.67
C GLY A 326 -6.36 23.04 12.74
N TYR A 327 -5.13 22.54 12.63
CA TYR A 327 -4.57 21.63 13.62
C TYR A 327 -4.25 22.31 14.96
N ALA A 328 -3.76 23.56 14.94
CA ALA A 328 -3.56 24.35 16.16
C ALA A 328 -4.87 24.58 16.92
N LEU A 329 -5.96 24.92 16.21
CA LEU A 329 -7.29 25.09 16.79
C LEU A 329 -7.80 23.79 17.43
N VAL A 330 -7.62 22.65 16.75
CA VAL A 330 -8.03 21.33 17.29
C VAL A 330 -7.27 21.02 18.58
N VAL A 331 -5.96 21.27 18.63
CA VAL A 331 -5.15 21.08 19.84
C VAL A 331 -5.63 22.02 20.96
N TYR A 332 -5.89 23.29 20.65
CA TYR A 332 -6.38 24.26 21.63
C TYR A 332 -7.71 23.81 22.26
N LEU A 333 -8.67 23.42 21.43
CA LEU A 333 -10.01 22.98 21.86
C LEU A 333 -9.98 21.65 22.62
N LYS A 334 -9.01 20.77 22.32
CA LYS A 334 -8.95 19.41 22.87
C LYS A 334 -7.78 19.16 23.82
N LYS A 335 -7.13 20.20 24.32
CA LYS A 335 -5.98 20.10 25.25
C LYS A 335 -6.25 19.32 26.55
N LYS A 336 -7.52 19.17 26.94
CA LYS A 336 -7.96 18.40 28.13
C LYS A 336 -8.38 16.96 27.81
N MET A 337 -8.34 16.55 26.54
CA MET A 337 -8.76 15.22 26.11
C MET A 337 -7.65 14.20 26.41
N ASP A 338 -8.03 13.05 26.97
CA ASP A 338 -7.11 11.95 27.31
C ASP A 338 -6.72 11.14 26.06
N ARG A 339 -6.11 11.83 25.07
CA ARG A 339 -5.64 11.27 23.80
C ARG A 339 -4.31 11.91 23.41
N THR A 340 -3.28 11.61 24.19
CA THR A 340 -1.91 12.12 23.99
C THR A 340 -1.38 11.82 22.59
N ASP A 341 -1.71 10.67 22.01
CA ASP A 341 -1.23 10.27 20.68
C ASP A 341 -1.80 11.15 19.57
N PHE A 342 -3.11 11.41 19.59
CA PHE A 342 -3.75 12.28 18.60
C PHE A 342 -3.24 13.73 18.73
N ILE A 343 -3.14 14.24 19.95
CA ILE A 343 -2.59 15.58 20.22
C ILE A 343 -1.13 15.66 19.74
N SER A 344 -0.35 14.61 19.97
CA SER A 344 1.05 14.55 19.55
C SER A 344 1.20 14.64 18.03
N VAL A 345 0.31 14.00 17.28
CA VAL A 345 0.33 14.04 15.81
C VAL A 345 -0.20 15.36 15.28
N ALA A 346 -1.28 15.88 15.87
CA ALA A 346 -1.85 17.16 15.49
C ALA A 346 -0.84 18.30 15.68
N LEU A 347 -0.13 18.34 16.81
CA LEU A 347 0.98 19.27 17.04
C LEU A 347 2.10 19.09 16.01
N SER A 348 2.42 17.85 15.64
CA SER A 348 3.48 17.56 14.68
C SER A 348 3.13 18.02 13.27
N ILE A 349 1.88 17.82 12.84
CA ILE A 349 1.38 18.34 11.56
C ILE A 349 1.40 19.87 11.58
N SER A 350 0.93 20.49 12.66
CA SER A 350 0.95 21.95 12.84
C SER A 350 2.37 22.51 12.76
N THR A 351 3.34 21.87 13.43
CA THR A 351 4.76 22.26 13.41
C THR A 351 5.31 22.08 12.00
N PHE A 352 5.16 20.90 11.40
CA PHE A 352 5.72 20.66 10.07
C PHE A 352 5.11 21.56 8.98
N ALA A 353 3.84 21.95 9.12
CA ALA A 353 3.21 22.95 8.24
C ALA A 353 3.86 24.34 8.38
N VAL A 354 4.19 24.77 9.60
CA VAL A 354 4.92 26.03 9.84
C VAL A 354 6.34 25.94 9.30
N PHE A 355 7.06 24.84 9.54
CA PHE A 355 8.37 24.58 8.98
C PHE A 355 8.40 24.74 7.46
N LEU A 356 7.45 24.11 6.75
CA LEU A 356 7.33 24.23 5.29
C LEU A 356 6.93 25.63 4.85
N LEU A 357 6.09 26.32 5.63
CA LEU A 357 5.67 27.70 5.35
C LEU A 357 6.85 28.65 5.46
N LEU A 358 7.65 28.54 6.53
CA LEU A 358 8.86 29.32 6.74
C LEU A 358 9.89 29.04 5.64
N PHE A 359 10.07 27.77 5.28
CA PHE A 359 10.93 27.36 4.16
C PHE A 359 10.53 28.02 2.84
N GLN A 360 9.23 28.04 2.53
CA GLN A 360 8.72 28.65 1.30
C GLN A 360 8.80 30.19 1.35
N THR A 361 8.51 30.81 2.50
CA THR A 361 8.43 32.27 2.65
C THR A 361 9.82 32.92 2.68
N PHE A 362 10.75 32.35 3.44
CA PHE A 362 12.10 32.90 3.62
C PHE A 362 13.15 32.16 2.78
N ARG A 363 12.75 31.51 1.69
CA ARG A 363 13.67 30.76 0.80
C ARG A 363 14.85 31.61 0.33
N ASN A 364 14.63 32.90 0.12
CA ASN A 364 15.61 33.84 -0.40
C ASN A 364 16.45 34.53 0.70
N ASP A 365 16.03 34.47 1.97
CA ASP A 365 16.75 35.06 3.11
C ASP A 365 17.24 33.95 4.04
N GLY A 366 18.50 33.54 3.81
CA GLY A 366 19.10 32.41 4.53
C GLY A 366 19.19 32.63 6.04
N ASN A 367 19.44 33.86 6.48
CA ASN A 367 19.65 34.18 7.90
C ASN A 367 18.31 34.18 8.65
N VAL A 368 17.29 34.85 8.10
CA VAL A 368 15.95 34.88 8.68
C VAL A 368 15.35 33.48 8.70
N LEU A 369 15.55 32.69 7.65
CA LEU A 369 15.11 31.29 7.60
C LEU A 369 15.77 30.45 8.72
N THR A 370 17.08 30.63 8.93
CA THR A 370 17.83 29.91 9.96
C THR A 370 17.35 30.25 11.37
N ALA A 371 17.22 31.56 11.67
CA ALA A 371 16.67 32.02 12.95
C ALA A 371 15.26 31.48 13.19
N SER A 372 14.43 31.46 12.14
CA SER A 372 13.05 30.96 12.22
C SER A 372 12.99 29.47 12.55
N PHE A 373 13.84 28.64 11.94
CA PHE A 373 13.91 27.19 12.25
C PHE A 373 14.38 26.92 13.67
N LEU A 374 15.37 27.67 14.17
CA LEU A 374 15.81 27.54 15.56
C LEU A 374 14.67 27.89 16.52
N LEU A 375 14.01 29.04 16.30
CA LEU A 375 12.89 29.49 17.12
C LEU A 375 11.73 28.48 17.12
N GLU A 376 11.31 28.06 15.93
CA GLU A 376 10.24 27.08 15.76
C GLU A 376 10.58 25.75 16.43
N GLY A 377 11.81 25.24 16.24
CA GLY A 377 12.26 23.99 16.82
C GLY A 377 12.20 23.99 18.36
N ILE A 378 12.59 25.09 18.99
CA ILE A 378 12.51 25.24 20.46
C ILE A 378 11.07 25.29 20.93
N LEU A 379 10.21 26.07 20.27
CA LEU A 379 8.79 26.15 20.60
C LEU A 379 8.12 24.78 20.43
N ALA A 380 8.44 24.07 19.36
CA ALA A 380 7.95 22.73 19.08
C ALA A 380 8.39 21.72 20.15
N LEU A 381 9.66 21.76 20.57
CA LEU A 381 10.19 20.93 21.66
C LEU A 381 9.52 21.26 22.99
N TYR A 382 9.37 22.54 23.32
CA TYR A 382 8.67 23.00 24.52
C TYR A 382 7.24 22.45 24.56
N LEU A 383 6.48 22.56 23.45
CA LEU A 383 5.14 21.99 23.32
C LEU A 383 5.16 20.46 23.47
N GLY A 384 6.15 19.79 22.87
CA GLY A 384 6.34 18.34 23.00
C GLY A 384 6.54 17.89 24.46
N PHE A 385 7.31 18.63 25.25
CA PHE A 385 7.48 18.35 26.68
C PHE A 385 6.25 18.73 27.51
N ARG A 386 5.60 19.86 27.22
CA ARG A 386 4.39 20.36 27.91
C ARG A 386 3.24 19.35 27.80
N PHE A 387 3.01 18.81 26.60
CA PHE A 387 1.91 17.90 26.31
C PHE A 387 2.28 16.41 26.41
N LYS A 388 3.49 16.07 26.88
CA LYS A 388 4.04 14.70 26.90
C LYS A 388 3.94 13.99 25.52
N ALA A 389 3.98 14.77 24.44
CA ALA A 389 3.76 14.32 23.07
C ALA A 389 5.07 13.80 22.46
N ALA A 390 5.26 12.47 22.42
CA ALA A 390 6.50 11.85 21.96
C ALA A 390 6.84 12.19 20.50
N PHE A 391 5.85 12.08 19.59
CA PHE A 391 6.04 12.37 18.18
C PHE A 391 6.35 13.86 17.93
N GLN A 392 5.75 14.75 18.72
CA GLN A 392 6.05 16.20 18.67
C GLN A 392 7.48 16.52 19.09
N LYS A 393 8.05 15.78 20.05
CA LYS A 393 9.45 15.97 20.42
C LYS A 393 10.39 15.59 19.28
N VAL A 394 10.08 14.51 18.55
CA VAL A 394 10.87 14.06 17.40
C VAL A 394 10.79 15.08 16.27
N THR A 395 9.59 15.57 15.93
CA THR A 395 9.42 16.58 14.88
C THR A 395 10.04 17.92 15.28
N GLY A 396 9.89 18.37 16.52
CA GLY A 396 10.56 19.58 17.03
C GLY A 396 12.09 19.46 17.03
N ALA A 397 12.64 18.30 17.42
CA ALA A 397 14.06 18.03 17.34
C ALA A 397 14.57 18.06 15.88
N PHE A 398 13.81 17.50 14.95
CA PHE A 398 14.12 17.55 13.53
C PHE A 398 14.18 18.99 13.00
N VAL A 399 13.18 19.82 13.31
CA VAL A 399 13.16 21.23 12.89
C VAL A 399 14.34 22.01 13.48
N TYR A 400 14.62 21.83 14.78
CA TYR A 400 15.77 22.46 15.43
C TYR A 400 17.09 22.02 14.81
N PHE A 401 17.23 20.73 14.51
CA PHE A 401 18.41 20.18 13.86
C PHE A 401 18.61 20.71 12.44
N ALA A 402 17.54 20.89 11.67
CA ALA A 402 17.60 21.55 10.36
C ALA A 402 18.12 23.00 10.48
N GLY A 403 17.67 23.75 11.50
CA GLY A 403 18.22 25.07 11.83
C GLY A 403 19.71 25.00 12.18
N MET A 404 20.12 24.06 13.03
CA MET A 404 21.52 23.86 13.41
C MET A 404 22.43 23.57 12.20
N ILE A 405 22.01 22.72 11.25
CA ILE A 405 22.76 22.47 10.02
C ILE A 405 22.93 23.76 9.22
N LYS A 406 21.87 24.57 9.12
CA LYS A 406 21.92 25.85 8.41
C LYS A 406 22.88 26.86 9.06
N VAL A 407 22.96 26.90 10.39
CA VAL A 407 23.95 27.76 11.10
C VAL A 407 25.38 27.42 10.67
N GLN A 408 25.71 26.15 10.46
CA GLN A 408 27.05 25.76 10.00
C GLN A 408 27.41 26.30 8.61
N THR A 409 26.42 26.70 7.82
CA THR A 409 26.62 27.31 6.50
C THR A 409 26.65 28.84 6.52
N THR A 410 26.39 29.46 7.68
CA THR A 410 26.41 30.93 7.87
C THR A 410 27.79 31.40 8.32
N ASN A 411 28.49 32.13 7.45
CA ASN A 411 29.81 32.69 7.74
C ASN A 411 29.70 34.11 8.30
N ILE A 412 30.46 34.40 9.36
CA ILE A 412 30.52 35.73 9.96
C ILE A 412 31.60 36.55 9.25
N PHE A 413 31.20 37.61 8.55
CA PHE A 413 32.14 38.55 7.92
C PHE A 413 32.29 39.85 8.71
N GLU A 414 31.24 40.26 9.43
CA GLU A 414 31.22 41.47 10.27
C GLU A 414 30.68 41.14 11.66
N ILE A 415 31.17 41.85 12.69
CA ILE A 415 30.82 41.60 14.10
C ILE A 415 29.36 42.03 14.40
N MET A 416 28.88 43.09 13.75
CA MET A 416 27.51 43.61 13.93
C MET A 416 26.64 43.21 12.73
N SER A 417 26.47 41.90 12.55
CA SER A 417 25.76 41.32 11.41
C SER A 417 24.61 40.39 11.85
N LEU A 418 23.68 40.11 10.92
CA LEU A 418 22.58 39.16 11.18
C LEU A 418 23.11 37.74 11.42
N GLU A 419 24.25 37.41 10.82
CA GLU A 419 24.98 36.15 10.98
C GLU A 419 25.47 36.00 12.42
N THR A 420 26.10 37.05 12.98
CA THR A 420 26.52 37.05 14.39
C THR A 420 25.33 36.87 15.33
N PHE A 421 24.20 37.52 15.03
CA PHE A 421 22.96 37.34 15.79
C PHE A 421 22.44 35.89 15.74
N VAL A 422 22.43 35.26 14.55
CA VAL A 422 22.00 33.87 14.37
C VAL A 422 22.88 32.90 15.17
N TRP A 423 24.20 33.10 15.17
CA TRP A 423 25.14 32.30 15.96
C TRP A 423 24.93 32.46 17.47
N ILE A 424 24.78 33.69 17.96
CA ILE A 424 24.48 33.97 19.37
C ILE A 424 23.15 33.32 19.77
N PHE A 425 22.12 33.50 18.93
CA PHE A 425 20.81 32.91 19.16
C PHE A 425 20.91 31.38 19.26
N PHE A 426 21.60 30.72 18.32
CA PHE A 426 21.85 29.28 18.37
C PHE A 426 22.52 28.81 19.67
N ILE A 427 23.56 29.51 20.13
CA ILE A 427 24.28 29.15 21.36
C ILE A 427 23.35 29.26 22.58
N LEU A 428 22.60 30.37 22.68
CA LEU A 428 21.64 30.59 23.78
C LEU A 428 20.57 29.50 23.81
N THR A 429 20.03 29.15 22.65
CA THR A 429 18.95 28.17 22.55
C THR A 429 19.44 26.75 22.81
N LEU A 430 20.67 26.42 22.37
CA LEU A 430 21.30 25.15 22.66
C LEU A 430 21.58 25.01 24.16
N TYR A 431 22.12 26.06 24.79
CA TYR A 431 22.34 26.09 26.23
C TYR A 431 21.04 25.88 27.01
N GLY A 432 19.96 26.59 26.64
CA GLY A 432 18.65 26.43 27.26
C GLY A 432 18.09 25.01 27.15
N LEU A 433 18.24 24.36 25.99
CA LEU A 433 17.83 22.97 25.80
C LEU A 433 18.64 22.00 26.68
N ILE A 434 19.97 22.15 26.71
CA ILE A 434 20.87 21.33 27.54
C ILE A 434 20.48 21.49 29.01
N TYR A 435 20.36 22.73 29.50
CA TYR A 435 19.98 23.03 30.87
C TYR A 435 18.65 22.36 31.26
N TYR A 436 17.63 22.47 30.40
CA TYR A 436 16.32 21.85 30.62
C TYR A 436 16.39 20.32 30.69
N PHE A 437 17.18 19.69 29.81
CA PHE A 437 17.35 18.23 29.79
C PHE A 437 18.11 17.69 31.01
N PHE A 438 19.17 18.38 31.44
CA PHE A 438 19.96 17.95 32.59
C PHE A 438 19.19 18.12 33.90
N HIS A 439 18.49 19.25 34.11
CA HIS A 439 17.83 19.49 35.39
C HIS A 439 16.60 18.60 35.64
N LYS A 440 15.90 18.18 34.58
CA LYS A 440 14.72 17.30 34.68
C LYS A 440 15.06 15.81 34.85
N ARG A 441 16.33 15.42 34.72
CA ARG A 441 16.81 14.04 34.95
C ARG A 441 17.23 13.81 36.41
N PHE A 442 17.37 14.88 37.20
CA PHE A 442 17.82 14.86 38.60
C PHE A 442 16.76 15.38 39.60
N SER A 443 15.53 15.61 39.16
CA SER A 443 14.33 15.86 39.97
C SER A 443 13.22 14.92 39.53
#